data_AF-A0A5B7GZN3-F1
#
_entry.id   AF-A0A5B7GZN3-F1
#
_cell.length_a   1.000
_cell.length_b   1.000
_cell.length_c   1.000
_cell.angle_alpha   90.00
_cell.angle_beta   90.00
_cell.angle_gamma   90.00
#
_symmetry.space_group_name_H-M   'P 1'
#
loop_
_entity.id
_entity.type
_entity.pdbx_description
1 polymer ?
#
loop_
_entity_poly.entity_id
_entity_poly.type
_entity_poly.pdbx_seq_one_letter_code
_entity_poly.pdbx_strand_id
1 'polypeptide(L)'
;MEQEFLKGLDTDKVNPFVEQCIAQKESLNTVLRLICLQCTVNSGLKPRVLEHYKRDIIHTYGYQHFLTLENLEKAGLLYPHQGRSTYAVVRKTLQLTVDDVSEHDPTDMAYVHSGYAPLSSRLVEFLQVPGWRAITGVLQVLPGPTLTETQQLPSALRQRRGSGGSVQSGLEGGTALVFFIGGCTYSEIAALRFLSSRVDQGGPEYIIATTKIINGDTFLESIAEPLPT
;
A
#
# COMPACT_ATOMS: atom_id res chain seq x y z
N MET A 1 15.61 4.23 -8.41
CA MET A 1 15.03 5.23 -7.50
C MET A 1 13.90 4.70 -6.63
N GLU A 2 12.74 4.28 -7.16
CA GLU A 2 11.61 3.82 -6.31
C GLU A 2 12.02 2.73 -5.30
N GLN A 3 12.82 1.75 -5.73
CA GLN A 3 13.35 0.69 -4.87
C GLN A 3 14.22 1.21 -3.72
N GLU A 4 15.00 2.27 -3.94
CA GLU A 4 15.85 2.87 -2.89
C GLU A 4 14.99 3.54 -1.82
N PHE A 5 13.96 4.26 -2.23
CA PHE A 5 12.96 4.80 -1.30
C PHE A 5 12.25 3.68 -0.54
N LEU A 6 11.80 2.61 -1.19
CA LEU A 6 11.15 1.50 -0.50
C LEU A 6 12.10 0.83 0.53
N LYS A 7 13.40 0.75 0.22
CA LYS A 7 14.48 0.33 1.14
C LYS A 7 14.88 1.40 2.16
N GLY A 8 14.26 2.57 2.14
CA GLY A 8 14.43 3.68 3.09
C GLY A 8 15.80 4.34 3.01
N LEU A 9 16.39 4.37 1.81
CA LEU A 9 17.65 5.01 1.52
C LEU A 9 17.41 6.44 1.01
N ASP A 10 18.21 7.40 1.50
CA ASP A 10 18.23 8.80 1.05
C ASP A 10 16.86 9.50 0.97
N THR A 11 15.99 9.23 1.94
CA THR A 11 14.61 9.74 1.95
C THR A 11 14.45 11.13 2.58
N ASP A 12 15.48 11.66 3.26
CA ASP A 12 15.35 12.84 4.12
C ASP A 12 15.82 14.17 3.47
N LYS A 13 16.36 14.10 2.25
CA LYS A 13 16.91 15.24 1.48
C LYS A 13 16.20 15.38 0.13
N VAL A 14 16.43 16.50 -0.53
CA VAL A 14 16.08 16.64 -1.96
C VAL A 14 16.83 15.57 -2.73
N ASN A 15 16.11 14.85 -3.58
CA ASN A 15 16.67 13.77 -4.37
C ASN A 15 17.11 14.29 -5.76
N PRO A 16 18.40 14.13 -6.13
CA PRO A 16 18.92 14.67 -7.40
C PRO A 16 18.23 14.10 -8.65
N PHE A 17 17.78 12.84 -8.61
CA PHE A 17 17.06 12.24 -9.73
C PHE A 17 15.68 12.89 -9.92
N VAL A 18 14.98 13.19 -8.82
CA VAL A 18 13.71 13.92 -8.88
C VAL A 18 13.91 15.33 -9.42
N GLU A 19 14.95 16.05 -8.99
CA GLU A 19 15.31 17.36 -9.54
C GLU A 19 15.61 17.27 -11.04
N GLN A 20 16.33 16.24 -11.47
CA GLN A 20 16.61 16.02 -12.89
C GLN A 20 15.34 15.77 -13.69
N CYS A 21 14.41 14.95 -13.19
CA CYS A 21 13.11 14.73 -13.84
C CYS A 21 12.31 16.05 -13.97
N ILE A 22 12.34 16.90 -12.94
CA ILE A 22 11.72 18.22 -13.00
C ILE A 22 12.41 19.09 -14.06
N ALA A 23 13.74 19.18 -14.03
CA ALA A 23 14.49 19.99 -14.99
C ALA A 23 14.30 19.55 -16.45
N GLN A 24 14.11 18.25 -16.67
CA GLN A 24 13.83 17.66 -17.98
C GLN A 24 12.34 17.75 -18.38
N LYS A 25 11.48 18.27 -17.50
CA LYS A 25 10.03 18.40 -17.71
C LYS A 25 9.38 17.06 -18.07
N GLU A 26 9.77 16.02 -17.32
CA GLU A 26 9.12 14.71 -17.34
C GLU A 26 7.62 14.82 -16.97
N SER A 27 6.85 13.75 -17.13
CA SER A 27 5.43 13.76 -16.74
C SER A 27 5.25 14.19 -15.26
N LEU A 28 4.37 15.17 -15.02
CA LEU A 28 4.07 15.65 -13.67
C LEU A 28 3.63 14.50 -12.74
N ASN A 29 2.84 13.55 -13.25
CA ASN A 29 2.40 12.38 -12.47
C ASN A 29 3.59 11.54 -12.00
N THR A 30 4.60 11.33 -12.85
CA THR A 30 5.83 10.61 -12.47
C THR A 30 6.56 11.33 -11.35
N VAL A 31 6.75 12.64 -11.48
CA VAL A 31 7.42 13.46 -10.46
C VAL A 31 6.65 13.46 -9.14
N LEU A 32 5.33 13.68 -9.19
CA LEU A 32 4.47 13.67 -8.00
C LEU A 32 4.47 12.31 -7.32
N ARG A 33 4.42 11.20 -8.07
CA ARG A 33 4.51 9.83 -7.52
C ARG A 33 5.81 9.63 -6.74
N LEU A 34 6.95 10.06 -7.30
CA LEU A 34 8.24 9.92 -6.63
C LEU A 34 8.31 10.74 -5.33
N ILE A 35 7.81 11.98 -5.36
CA ILE A 35 7.79 12.87 -4.19
C ILE A 35 6.84 12.34 -3.11
N CYS A 36 5.64 11.90 -3.49
CA CYS A 36 4.68 11.30 -2.57
C CYS A 36 5.19 9.98 -1.98
N LEU A 37 5.87 9.15 -2.76
CA LEU A 37 6.52 7.94 -2.28
C LEU A 37 7.61 8.27 -1.25
N GLN A 38 8.49 9.23 -1.58
CA GLN A 38 9.53 9.72 -0.67
C GLN A 38 8.91 10.25 0.64
N CYS A 39 7.85 11.05 0.54
CA CYS A 39 7.12 11.59 1.68
C CYS A 39 6.53 10.49 2.57
N THR A 40 5.86 9.51 1.96
CA THR A 40 5.19 8.41 2.67
C THR A 40 6.19 7.54 3.44
N VAL A 41 7.27 7.13 2.76
CA VAL A 41 8.35 6.31 3.35
C VAL A 41 9.07 7.05 4.48
N ASN A 42 9.24 8.37 4.36
CA ASN A 42 9.95 9.18 5.35
C ASN A 42 9.06 9.68 6.50
N SER A 43 7.76 9.35 6.51
CA SER A 43 6.78 9.92 7.44
C SER A 43 6.76 11.46 7.39
N GLY A 44 6.71 11.98 6.17
CA GLY A 44 6.73 13.40 5.85
C GLY A 44 8.12 13.91 5.45
N LEU A 45 8.15 15.09 4.83
CA LEU A 45 9.39 15.74 4.37
C LEU A 45 9.75 16.91 5.30
N LYS A 46 11.05 17.18 5.48
CA LYS A 46 11.49 18.38 6.21
C LYS A 46 10.93 19.62 5.51
N PRO A 47 10.50 20.68 6.24
CA PRO A 47 9.87 21.86 5.63
C PRO A 47 10.69 22.47 4.48
N ARG A 48 12.03 22.52 4.61
CA ARG A 48 12.91 23.01 3.54
C ARG A 48 12.87 22.16 2.26
N VAL A 49 12.79 20.85 2.40
CA VAL A 49 12.71 19.91 1.25
C VAL A 49 11.34 19.99 0.60
N LEU A 50 10.29 20.03 1.42
CA LEU A 50 8.91 20.16 0.96
C LEU A 50 8.70 21.44 0.15
N GLU A 51 9.09 22.60 0.70
CA GLU A 51 8.95 23.89 0.02
C GLU A 51 9.82 23.99 -1.24
N HIS A 52 10.99 23.34 -1.23
CA HIS A 52 11.83 23.24 -2.42
C HIS A 52 11.11 22.49 -3.56
N TYR A 53 10.57 21.30 -3.30
CA TYR A 53 9.83 20.54 -4.32
C TYR A 53 8.58 21.29 -4.81
N LYS A 54 7.79 21.88 -3.91
CA LYS A 54 6.60 22.66 -4.29
C LYS A 54 6.97 23.81 -5.22
N ARG A 55 8.01 24.58 -4.88
CA ARG A 55 8.47 25.71 -5.70
C ARG A 55 8.92 25.25 -7.07
N ASP A 56 9.71 24.19 -7.14
CA ASP A 56 10.26 23.69 -8.41
C ASP A 56 9.17 23.11 -9.31
N ILE A 57 8.14 22.47 -8.73
CA ILE A 57 6.93 22.05 -9.46
C ILE A 57 6.19 23.26 -10.02
N ILE A 58 5.91 24.27 -9.20
CA ILE A 58 5.16 25.46 -9.61
C ILE A 58 5.90 26.22 -10.72
N HIS A 59 7.22 26.38 -10.58
CA HIS A 59 8.04 27.08 -11.58
C HIS A 59 8.13 26.34 -12.91
N THR A 60 8.11 25.00 -12.90
CA THR A 60 8.33 24.18 -14.11
C THR A 60 7.03 23.80 -14.82
N TYR A 61 5.99 23.42 -14.05
CA TYR A 61 4.73 22.90 -14.56
C TYR A 61 3.61 23.94 -14.54
N GLY A 62 3.77 25.03 -13.77
CA GLY A 62 2.83 26.15 -13.72
C GLY A 62 2.10 26.27 -12.38
N TYR A 63 1.68 27.50 -12.07
CA TYR A 63 1.03 27.87 -10.80
C TYR A 63 -0.32 27.17 -10.56
N GLN A 64 -1.02 26.81 -11.61
CA GLN A 64 -2.22 25.98 -11.59
C GLN A 64 -2.10 24.70 -10.73
N HIS A 65 -0.92 24.10 -10.65
CA HIS A 65 -0.67 22.89 -9.88
C HIS A 65 -0.53 23.15 -8.37
N PHE A 66 -0.61 24.41 -7.93
CA PHE A 66 -0.74 24.74 -6.51
C PHE A 66 -1.96 24.05 -5.88
N LEU A 67 -3.10 24.01 -6.58
CA LEU A 67 -4.30 23.31 -6.13
C LEU A 67 -4.08 21.79 -6.03
N THR A 68 -3.38 21.20 -7.01
CA THR A 68 -2.99 19.78 -6.96
C THR A 68 -2.14 19.50 -5.72
N LEU A 69 -1.17 20.36 -5.42
CA LEU A 69 -0.31 20.21 -4.23
C LEU A 69 -1.13 20.31 -2.94
N GLU A 70 -2.07 21.26 -2.82
CA GLU A 70 -2.96 21.33 -1.65
C GLU A 70 -3.83 20.07 -1.50
N ASN A 71 -4.36 19.53 -2.60
CA ASN A 71 -5.17 18.32 -2.57
C ASN A 71 -4.34 17.11 -2.12
N LEU A 72 -3.07 17.01 -2.53
CA LEU A 72 -2.14 15.99 -2.05
C LEU A 72 -1.85 16.13 -0.55
N GLU A 73 -1.77 17.36 -0.04
CA GLU A 73 -1.63 17.59 1.40
C GLU A 73 -2.87 17.17 2.19
N LYS A 74 -4.06 17.54 1.71
CA LYS A 74 -5.34 17.13 2.31
C LYS A 74 -5.52 15.61 2.27
N ALA A 75 -5.05 14.95 1.21
CA ALA A 75 -5.07 13.50 1.07
C ALA A 75 -4.00 12.77 1.91
N GLY A 76 -3.11 13.51 2.58
CA GLY A 76 -2.03 12.92 3.39
C GLY A 76 -0.90 12.27 2.59
N LEU A 77 -0.78 12.58 1.29
CA LEU A 77 0.28 12.07 0.40
C LEU A 77 1.53 12.97 0.42
N LEU A 78 1.35 14.21 0.85
CA LEU A 78 2.43 15.19 0.99
C LEU A 78 2.23 15.94 2.31
N TYR A 79 3.20 15.91 3.21
CA TYR A 79 3.05 16.56 4.52
C TYR A 79 4.41 16.82 5.18
N PRO A 80 4.48 17.78 6.12
CA PRO A 80 5.69 18.04 6.88
C PRO A 80 6.04 16.84 7.77
N HIS A 81 7.33 16.60 7.94
CA HIS A 81 7.85 15.49 8.73
C HIS A 81 7.30 15.49 10.16
N GLN A 82 6.72 14.36 10.58
CA GLN A 82 6.04 14.20 11.88
C GLN A 82 6.94 13.57 12.96
N GLY A 83 8.26 13.43 12.68
CA GLY A 83 9.24 12.93 13.63
C GLY A 83 9.60 11.45 13.39
N ARG A 84 9.04 10.52 14.17
CA ARG A 84 9.49 9.11 14.07
C ARG A 84 8.99 8.48 12.77
N SER A 85 9.92 7.85 12.02
CA SER A 85 9.56 7.08 10.82
C SER A 85 8.76 5.82 11.20
N THR A 86 7.46 5.85 10.90
CA THR A 86 6.56 4.72 11.08
C THR A 86 6.86 3.62 10.06
N TYR A 87 7.13 4.01 8.81
CA TYR A 87 7.39 3.06 7.72
C TYR A 87 8.58 2.14 8.00
N ALA A 88 9.67 2.63 8.59
CA ALA A 88 10.82 1.80 8.92
C ALA A 88 10.47 0.63 9.87
N VAL A 89 9.59 0.88 10.85
CA VAL A 89 9.09 -0.14 11.77
C VAL A 89 8.20 -1.13 11.02
N VAL A 90 7.22 -0.63 10.26
CA VAL A 90 6.29 -1.46 9.48
C VAL A 90 7.04 -2.34 8.48
N ARG A 91 7.97 -1.76 7.72
CA ARG A 91 8.81 -2.44 6.72
C ARG A 91 9.58 -3.60 7.34
N LYS A 92 10.24 -3.36 8.48
CA LYS A 92 11.05 -4.39 9.14
C LYS A 92 10.18 -5.48 9.75
N THR A 93 9.09 -5.12 10.43
CA THR A 93 8.23 -6.09 11.12
C THR A 93 7.44 -6.95 10.14
N LEU A 94 6.95 -6.39 9.04
CA LEU A 94 6.18 -7.11 8.02
C LEU A 94 7.02 -7.59 6.84
N GLN A 95 8.35 -7.43 6.90
CA GLN A 95 9.28 -7.83 5.84
C GLN A 95 8.86 -7.31 4.44
N LEU A 96 8.49 -6.02 4.35
CA LEU A 96 7.94 -5.46 3.10
C LEU A 96 8.97 -5.38 1.97
N THR A 97 10.27 -5.47 2.28
CA THR A 97 11.34 -5.46 1.28
C THR A 97 12.16 -6.74 1.39
N VAL A 98 12.33 -7.43 0.26
CA VAL A 98 13.09 -8.67 0.11
C VAL A 98 14.12 -8.48 -0.99
N ASP A 99 15.37 -8.81 -0.72
CA ASP A 99 16.44 -8.77 -1.71
C ASP A 99 16.45 -10.07 -2.55
N ASP A 100 16.96 -9.99 -3.78
CA ASP A 100 17.17 -11.14 -4.68
C ASP A 100 15.92 -12.00 -4.95
N VAL A 101 14.77 -11.37 -5.18
CA VAL A 101 13.52 -12.06 -5.51
C VAL A 101 13.57 -12.67 -6.91
N SER A 102 13.26 -13.96 -7.01
CA SER A 102 13.07 -14.65 -8.31
C SER A 102 11.70 -14.31 -8.89
N GLU A 103 11.67 -13.76 -10.10
CA GLU A 103 10.43 -13.48 -10.84
C GLU A 103 9.87 -14.74 -11.55
N HIS A 104 10.72 -15.73 -11.82
CA HIS A 104 10.34 -16.95 -12.53
C HIS A 104 9.78 -18.01 -11.58
N ASP A 105 10.38 -18.15 -10.39
CA ASP A 105 9.95 -19.10 -9.35
C ASP A 105 9.78 -18.34 -8.02
N PRO A 106 8.69 -17.57 -7.88
CA PRO A 106 8.52 -16.67 -6.75
C PRO A 106 8.26 -17.41 -5.45
N THR A 107 9.11 -17.18 -4.45
CA THR A 107 8.97 -17.70 -3.09
C THR A 107 8.29 -16.72 -2.14
N ASP A 108 8.00 -15.50 -2.60
CA ASP A 108 7.41 -14.43 -1.82
C ASP A 108 6.56 -13.51 -2.71
N MET A 109 5.48 -12.93 -2.17
CA MET A 109 4.63 -12.00 -2.93
C MET A 109 5.35 -10.72 -3.36
N ALA A 110 6.54 -10.43 -2.80
CA ALA A 110 7.40 -9.32 -3.21
C ALA A 110 7.81 -9.36 -4.70
N TYR A 111 7.61 -10.49 -5.39
CA TYR A 111 7.89 -10.61 -6.83
C TYR A 111 7.07 -9.62 -7.68
N VAL A 112 5.88 -9.21 -7.21
CA VAL A 112 5.00 -8.30 -7.98
C VAL A 112 5.59 -6.90 -8.16
N HIS A 113 6.59 -6.54 -7.35
CA HIS A 113 7.37 -5.31 -7.48
C HIS A 113 8.88 -5.58 -7.39
N SER A 114 9.33 -6.76 -7.79
CA SER A 114 10.75 -7.16 -7.85
C SER A 114 11.52 -6.83 -6.57
N GLY A 115 10.92 -7.06 -5.40
CA GLY A 115 11.54 -6.84 -4.09
C GLY A 115 10.68 -6.11 -3.07
N TYR A 116 9.52 -5.55 -3.43
CA TYR A 116 8.58 -4.97 -2.48
C TYR A 116 7.27 -5.76 -2.41
N ALA A 117 6.90 -6.22 -1.21
CA ALA A 117 5.61 -6.83 -0.95
C ALA A 117 4.59 -5.74 -0.59
N PRO A 118 3.45 -5.64 -1.31
CA PRO A 118 2.39 -4.68 -0.98
C PRO A 118 1.95 -4.82 0.48
N LEU A 119 1.98 -3.71 1.24
CA LEU A 119 1.57 -3.69 2.64
C LEU A 119 0.16 -4.26 2.84
N SER A 120 -0.77 -3.90 1.95
CA SER A 120 -2.15 -4.40 1.94
C SER A 120 -2.22 -5.93 1.87
N SER A 121 -1.50 -6.54 0.91
CA SER A 121 -1.44 -7.99 0.76
C SER A 121 -0.70 -8.67 1.93
N ARG A 122 0.32 -8.04 2.50
CA ARG A 122 1.02 -8.54 3.70
C ARG A 122 0.11 -8.56 4.93
N LEU A 123 -0.73 -7.55 5.11
CA LEU A 123 -1.71 -7.55 6.20
C LEU A 123 -2.70 -8.71 6.06
N VAL A 124 -3.09 -9.08 4.84
CA VAL A 124 -3.96 -10.25 4.60
C VAL A 124 -3.25 -11.56 4.92
N GLU A 125 -1.99 -11.72 4.53
CA GLU A 125 -1.20 -12.90 4.89
C GLU A 125 -1.03 -13.04 6.41
N PHE A 126 -0.65 -11.95 7.09
CA PHE A 126 -0.52 -11.95 8.55
C PHE A 126 -1.84 -12.14 9.28
N LEU A 127 -3.00 -11.89 8.65
CA LEU A 127 -4.29 -12.23 9.23
C LEU A 127 -4.48 -13.75 9.35
N GLN A 128 -3.96 -14.51 8.38
CA GLN A 128 -4.04 -15.98 8.38
C GLN A 128 -3.02 -16.60 9.33
N VAL A 129 -1.74 -16.29 9.12
CA VAL A 129 -0.63 -16.86 9.88
C VAL A 129 0.40 -15.75 10.08
N PRO A 130 0.78 -15.41 11.33
CA PRO A 130 0.36 -15.99 12.62
C PRO A 130 -0.95 -15.38 13.21
N GLY A 131 -1.60 -14.46 12.50
CA GLY A 131 -2.75 -13.69 12.99
C GLY A 131 -2.35 -12.27 13.45
N TRP A 132 -3.28 -11.32 13.34
CA TRP A 132 -3.06 -9.90 13.67
C TRP A 132 -2.66 -9.62 15.12
N ARG A 133 -2.92 -10.56 16.04
CA ARG A 133 -2.44 -10.47 17.43
C ARG A 133 -0.92 -10.42 17.53
N ALA A 134 -0.20 -10.96 16.55
CA ALA A 134 1.26 -10.93 16.51
C ALA A 134 1.84 -9.58 16.06
N ILE A 135 1.05 -8.72 15.41
CA ILE A 135 1.49 -7.46 14.80
C ILE A 135 0.75 -6.24 15.35
N THR A 136 0.24 -6.31 16.58
CA THR A 136 -0.52 -5.22 17.22
C THR A 136 0.22 -3.89 17.25
N GLY A 137 1.54 -3.91 17.47
CA GLY A 137 2.37 -2.70 17.44
C GLY A 137 2.43 -2.02 16.07
N VAL A 138 2.35 -2.79 14.97
CA VAL A 138 2.23 -2.24 13.62
C VAL A 138 0.82 -1.71 13.37
N LEU A 139 -0.21 -2.44 13.80
CA LEU A 139 -1.59 -2.03 13.61
C LEU A 139 -1.93 -0.71 14.34
N GLN A 140 -1.29 -0.44 15.48
CA GLN A 140 -1.47 0.81 16.24
C GLN A 140 -0.88 2.05 15.56
N VAL A 141 0.10 1.88 14.67
CA VAL A 141 0.73 3.00 13.96
C VAL A 141 0.15 3.24 12.58
N LEU A 142 -0.67 2.30 12.07
CA LEU A 142 -1.40 2.47 10.82
C LEU A 142 -2.65 3.34 11.04
N PRO A 143 -3.10 4.07 10.01
CA PRO A 143 -4.31 4.88 10.11
C PRO A 143 -5.57 4.03 10.36
N GLY A 144 -6.41 4.50 11.28
CA GLY A 144 -7.72 3.91 11.54
C GLY A 144 -7.73 2.79 12.59
N PRO A 145 -8.92 2.41 13.08
CA PRO A 145 -9.06 1.36 14.08
C PRO A 145 -8.91 -0.04 13.46
N THR A 146 -8.33 -0.97 14.22
CA THR A 146 -8.41 -2.40 13.90
C THR A 146 -9.64 -3.00 14.57
N LEU A 147 -10.57 -3.53 13.78
CA LEU A 147 -11.84 -4.09 14.24
C LEU A 147 -11.93 -5.58 13.89
N THR A 148 -12.61 -6.36 14.72
CA THR A 148 -12.88 -7.78 14.46
C THR A 148 -14.25 -8.12 15.01
N GLU A 149 -15.20 -8.37 14.12
CA GLU A 149 -16.60 -8.62 14.47
C GLU A 149 -17.00 -10.04 14.06
N THR A 150 -17.69 -10.76 14.95
CA THR A 150 -18.22 -12.09 14.65
C THR A 150 -19.74 -12.02 14.51
N GLN A 151 -20.23 -12.23 13.30
CA GLN A 151 -21.67 -12.30 13.03
C GLN A 151 -22.18 -13.71 13.31
N GLN A 152 -23.24 -13.81 14.13
CA GLN A 152 -23.89 -15.09 14.39
C GLN A 152 -24.84 -15.45 13.25
N LEU A 153 -24.68 -16.65 12.70
CA LEU A 153 -25.61 -17.18 11.71
C LEU A 153 -27.00 -17.38 12.34
N PRO A 154 -28.07 -16.87 11.70
CA PRO A 154 -29.46 -17.16 12.08
C PRO A 154 -29.70 -18.66 12.17
N SER A 155 -30.52 -19.09 13.13
CA SER A 155 -30.81 -20.51 13.37
C SER A 155 -31.32 -21.26 12.14
N ALA A 156 -32.05 -20.60 11.24
CA ALA A 156 -32.53 -21.17 9.99
C ALA A 156 -31.43 -21.48 8.95
N LEU A 157 -30.27 -20.80 9.04
CA LEU A 157 -29.11 -20.98 8.16
C LEU A 157 -28.03 -21.87 8.79
N ARG A 158 -28.19 -22.26 10.07
CA ARG A 158 -27.32 -23.24 10.70
C ARG A 158 -27.63 -24.60 10.10
N GLN A 159 -26.77 -25.08 9.20
CA GLN A 159 -26.88 -26.44 8.65
C GLN A 159 -27.11 -27.44 9.80
N ARG A 160 -28.20 -28.21 9.67
CA ARG A 160 -28.60 -29.25 10.62
C ARG A 160 -27.54 -30.35 10.57
N ARG A 161 -26.58 -30.29 11.51
CA ARG A 161 -25.42 -31.18 11.63
C ARG A 161 -25.85 -32.65 11.61
N GLY A 162 -25.66 -33.29 10.46
CA GLY A 162 -25.87 -34.71 10.23
C GLY A 162 -24.70 -35.37 9.50
N SER A 163 -23.47 -34.89 9.69
CA SER A 163 -22.22 -35.61 9.38
C SER A 163 -21.01 -34.79 9.85
N GLY A 164 -20.42 -35.17 10.98
CA GLY A 164 -18.96 -35.30 11.15
C GLY A 164 -18.00 -34.13 10.89
N GLY A 165 -18.39 -32.85 10.96
CA GLY A 165 -17.44 -31.74 10.84
C GLY A 165 -17.69 -30.63 11.87
N SER A 166 -16.75 -30.43 12.79
CA SER A 166 -16.72 -29.32 13.73
C SER A 166 -16.76 -27.98 12.98
N VAL A 167 -17.72 -27.09 13.33
CA VAL A 167 -17.74 -25.66 12.91
C VAL A 167 -16.68 -24.86 13.72
N GLN A 168 -15.56 -25.52 13.99
CA GLN A 168 -14.33 -25.05 14.61
C GLN A 168 -13.14 -25.47 13.74
N SER A 169 -13.34 -25.65 12.43
CA SER A 169 -12.24 -25.57 11.48
C SER A 169 -12.02 -24.09 11.19
N GLY A 170 -11.21 -23.45 12.03
CA GLY A 170 -10.61 -22.18 11.67
C GLY A 170 -9.84 -22.38 10.37
N LEU A 171 -10.15 -21.57 9.37
CA LEU A 171 -9.30 -21.21 8.24
C LEU A 171 -8.79 -22.34 7.31
N GLU A 172 -9.06 -23.62 7.54
CA GLU A 172 -8.68 -24.67 6.59
C GLU A 172 -9.71 -24.78 5.44
N GLY A 173 -9.33 -24.31 4.26
CA GLY A 173 -10.07 -24.51 3.00
C GLY A 173 -11.34 -23.66 2.81
N GLY A 174 -11.50 -22.57 3.55
CA GLY A 174 -12.61 -21.62 3.40
C GLY A 174 -12.41 -20.59 2.28
N THR A 175 -13.46 -19.81 1.98
CA THR A 175 -13.38 -18.66 1.08
C THR A 175 -13.37 -17.36 1.89
N ALA A 176 -12.42 -16.46 1.60
CA ALA A 176 -12.29 -15.15 2.24
C ALA A 176 -12.52 -14.02 1.22
N LEU A 177 -13.41 -13.07 1.54
CA LEU A 177 -13.60 -11.86 0.76
C LEU A 177 -12.68 -10.75 1.28
N VAL A 178 -11.78 -10.25 0.43
CA VAL A 178 -10.95 -9.08 0.70
C VAL A 178 -11.53 -7.89 -0.07
N PHE A 179 -12.02 -6.88 0.65
CA PHE A 179 -12.61 -5.69 0.05
C PHE A 179 -11.69 -4.47 0.21
N PHE A 180 -11.17 -3.96 -0.91
CA PHE A 180 -10.40 -2.72 -0.97
C PHE A 180 -11.32 -1.49 -1.12
N ILE A 181 -11.33 -0.62 -0.12
CA ILE A 181 -12.06 0.65 -0.14
C ILE A 181 -11.09 1.77 -0.53
N GLY A 182 -11.37 2.48 -1.62
CA GLY A 182 -10.49 3.52 -2.18
C GLY A 182 -9.71 3.07 -3.43
N GLY A 183 -9.59 1.76 -3.66
CA GLY A 183 -9.08 1.20 -4.90
C GLY A 183 -8.12 0.05 -4.69
N CYS A 184 -7.88 -0.74 -5.74
CA CYS A 184 -6.95 -1.87 -5.72
C CYS A 184 -6.16 -1.92 -7.04
N THR A 185 -4.89 -2.23 -6.96
CA THR A 185 -3.98 -2.35 -8.10
C THR A 185 -3.90 -3.79 -8.61
N TYR A 186 -3.47 -3.96 -9.86
CA TYR A 186 -3.23 -5.30 -10.41
C TYR A 186 -2.11 -6.06 -9.69
N SER A 187 -1.10 -5.37 -9.14
CA SER A 187 -0.03 -6.01 -8.37
C SER A 187 -0.54 -6.57 -7.04
N GLU A 188 -1.43 -5.85 -6.34
CA GLU A 188 -2.11 -6.35 -5.14
C GLU A 188 -2.99 -7.57 -5.46
N ILE A 189 -3.73 -7.51 -6.58
CA ILE A 189 -4.53 -8.64 -7.06
C ILE A 189 -3.64 -9.87 -7.34
N ALA A 190 -2.49 -9.67 -8.01
CA ALA A 190 -1.54 -10.73 -8.29
C ALA A 190 -0.95 -11.31 -7.01
N ALA A 191 -0.57 -10.47 -6.04
CA ALA A 191 -0.05 -10.90 -4.75
C ALA A 191 -1.06 -11.75 -3.95
N LEU A 192 -2.35 -11.37 -3.95
CA LEU A 192 -3.39 -12.16 -3.29
C LEU A 192 -3.70 -13.47 -4.01
N ARG A 193 -3.64 -13.49 -5.35
CA ARG A 193 -3.74 -14.74 -6.13
C ARG A 193 -2.57 -15.67 -5.85
N PHE A 194 -1.36 -15.12 -5.74
CA PHE A 194 -0.18 -15.87 -5.34
C PHE A 194 -0.35 -16.46 -3.94
N LEU A 195 -0.86 -15.68 -2.97
CA LEU A 195 -1.17 -16.19 -1.64
C LEU A 195 -2.22 -17.31 -1.69
N SER A 196 -3.23 -17.18 -2.54
CA SER A 196 -4.24 -18.22 -2.78
C SER A 196 -3.67 -19.47 -3.46
N SER A 197 -2.61 -19.38 -4.28
CA SER A 197 -2.01 -20.59 -4.88
C SER A 197 -1.30 -21.48 -3.85
N ARG A 198 -1.06 -20.99 -2.63
CA ARG A 198 -0.52 -21.77 -1.51
C ARG A 198 -1.61 -22.48 -0.70
N VAL A 199 -2.79 -22.70 -1.28
CA VAL A 199 -3.92 -23.43 -0.67
C VAL A 199 -3.49 -24.83 -0.16
N ASP A 200 -2.47 -25.45 -0.76
CA ASP A 200 -1.91 -26.72 -0.27
C ASP A 200 -1.35 -26.65 1.17
N GLN A 201 -1.13 -25.44 1.71
CA GLN A 201 -0.74 -25.17 3.09
C GLN A 201 -1.94 -24.90 4.02
N GLY A 202 -3.17 -25.13 3.56
CA GLY A 202 -4.40 -24.97 4.34
C GLY A 202 -4.98 -23.55 4.36
N GLY A 203 -4.50 -22.64 3.50
CA GLY A 203 -5.01 -21.26 3.42
C GLY A 203 -6.36 -21.12 2.70
N PRO A 204 -7.09 -20.01 2.90
CA PRO A 204 -8.36 -19.77 2.22
C PRO A 204 -8.18 -19.30 0.77
N GLU A 205 -9.21 -19.51 -0.05
CA GLU A 205 -9.34 -18.90 -1.37
C GLU A 205 -9.79 -17.44 -1.24
N TYR A 206 -9.10 -16.51 -1.92
CA TYR A 206 -9.42 -15.09 -1.85
C TYR A 206 -10.33 -14.63 -3.00
N ILE A 207 -11.51 -14.11 -2.65
CA ILE A 207 -12.33 -13.29 -3.53
C ILE A 207 -11.95 -11.82 -3.29
N ILE A 208 -11.62 -11.10 -4.36
CA ILE A 208 -11.17 -9.71 -4.27
C ILE A 208 -12.28 -8.80 -4.76
N ALA A 209 -12.74 -7.90 -3.90
CA ALA A 209 -13.65 -6.82 -4.24
C ALA A 209 -12.93 -5.47 -4.08
N THR A 210 -13.27 -4.51 -4.93
CA THR A 210 -12.73 -3.15 -4.83
C THR A 210 -13.74 -2.13 -5.30
N THR A 211 -13.66 -0.93 -4.74
CA THR A 211 -14.41 0.24 -5.24
C THR A 211 -13.99 0.65 -6.65
N LYS A 212 -12.70 0.51 -7.01
CA LYS A 212 -12.15 0.84 -8.32
C LYS A 212 -10.83 0.11 -8.55
N ILE A 213 -10.55 -0.32 -9.79
CA ILE A 213 -9.19 -0.72 -10.16
C ILE A 213 -8.39 0.55 -10.48
N ILE A 214 -7.26 0.75 -9.81
CA ILE A 214 -6.45 1.96 -9.92
C ILE A 214 -4.97 1.64 -10.16
N ASN A 215 -4.22 2.65 -10.57
CA ASN A 215 -2.76 2.69 -10.60
C ASN A 215 -2.28 4.07 -10.11
N GLY A 216 -0.97 4.28 -10.05
CA GLY A 216 -0.42 5.56 -9.56
C GLY A 216 -0.90 6.78 -10.35
N ASP A 217 -1.07 6.66 -11.66
CA ASP A 217 -1.43 7.79 -12.53
C ASP A 217 -2.92 8.13 -12.39
N THR A 218 -3.80 7.14 -12.56
CA THR A 218 -5.26 7.30 -12.37
C THR A 218 -5.64 7.73 -10.96
N PHE A 219 -4.85 7.34 -9.95
CA PHE A 219 -5.03 7.80 -8.58
C PHE A 219 -4.68 9.28 -8.43
N LEU A 220 -3.52 9.72 -8.92
CA LEU A 220 -3.13 11.13 -8.86
C LEU A 220 -4.05 12.02 -9.70
N GLU A 221 -4.47 11.56 -10.88
CA GLU A 221 -5.44 12.27 -11.72
C GLU A 221 -6.78 12.47 -11.01
N SER A 222 -7.19 11.54 -10.14
CA SER A 222 -8.42 11.70 -9.35
C SER A 222 -8.31 12.73 -8.22
N ILE A 223 -7.09 13.11 -7.84
CA ILE A 223 -6.80 14.12 -6.80
C ILE A 223 -6.51 15.49 -7.45
N ALA A 224 -6.00 15.48 -8.67
CA ALA A 224 -5.72 16.69 -9.43
C ALA A 224 -7.02 17.40 -9.86
N GLU A 225 -7.00 18.73 -9.83
CA GLU A 225 -8.09 19.54 -10.38
C GLU A 225 -8.05 19.50 -11.92
N PRO A 226 -9.21 19.34 -12.59
CA PRO A 226 -9.29 19.50 -14.03
C PRO A 226 -9.04 20.97 -14.38
N LEU A 227 -7.86 21.25 -14.91
CA LEU A 227 -7.49 22.60 -15.32
C LEU A 227 -8.14 22.93 -16.66
N PRO A 228 -8.78 24.10 -16.81
CA PRO A 228 -9.27 24.55 -18.11
C PRO A 228 -8.08 24.73 -19.06
N THR A 229 -8.13 24.05 -20.20
CA THR A 229 -7.17 24.16 -21.32
C THR A 229 -7.22 25.51 -21.99
#